data_AF-A0A1H6ZDE2-F1
#
_entry.id   AF-A0A1H6ZDE2-F1
#
_cell.length_a   1.000
_cell.length_b   1.000
_cell.length_c   1.000
_cell.angle_alpha   90.00
_cell.angle_beta   90.00
_cell.angle_gamma   90.00
#
_symmetry.space_group_name_H-M   'P 1'
#
loop_
_entity.id
_entity.type
_entity.pdbx_description
1 polymer ?
#
loop_
_entity_poly.entity_id
_entity_poly.type
_entity_poly.pdbx_seq_one_letter_code
_entity_poly.pdbx_strand_id
1 'polypeptide(L)'
;MSIPDKPEVDQQAMVINEAYMEQFTNDQLAYKAWVGTDLVAEILFDEAEGVEVLMQDARHEAAHAAIALRVLVRRLTGMDPDALRKAVNQRHLEMLVLQPETEQFPAWETKQ
;
A
#
# COMPACT_ATOMS: atom_id res chain seq x y z
N MET A 1 39.69 34.18 18.02
CA MET A 1 39.51 33.08 17.05
C MET A 1 38.03 32.75 17.03
N SER A 2 37.31 33.15 15.98
CA SER A 2 35.91 32.74 15.79
C SER A 2 35.90 31.39 15.09
N ILE A 3 35.16 30.44 15.68
CA ILE A 3 34.83 29.16 15.07
C ILE A 3 33.88 29.47 13.91
N PRO A 4 34.12 28.98 12.68
CA PRO A 4 33.18 29.22 11.59
C PRO A 4 31.89 28.44 11.86
N ASP A 5 30.76 29.13 11.68
CA ASP A 5 29.42 28.54 11.72
C ASP A 5 29.38 27.31 10.81
N LYS A 6 28.98 26.19 11.42
CA LYS A 6 28.72 24.94 10.71
C LYS A 6 27.54 25.20 9.77
N PRO A 7 27.59 24.87 8.47
CA PRO A 7 26.46 25.11 7.60
C PRO A 7 25.27 24.31 8.12
N GLU A 8 24.22 25.03 8.52
CA GLU A 8 22.90 24.48 8.78
C GLU A 8 22.46 23.81 7.48
N VAL A 9 22.50 22.49 7.46
CA VAL A 9 21.88 21.72 6.39
C VAL A 9 20.40 21.95 6.58
N ASP A 10 19.84 22.85 5.77
CA ASP A 10 18.41 23.08 5.66
C ASP A 10 17.77 21.78 5.13
N GLN A 11 17.50 20.86 6.06
CA GLN A 11 16.72 19.66 5.83
C GLN A 11 15.29 20.13 5.64
N GLN A 12 15.01 20.73 4.48
CA GLN A 12 13.65 20.93 4.03
C GLN A 12 12.98 19.56 4.10
N ALA A 13 12.05 19.42 5.04
CA ALA A 13 11.30 18.19 5.25
C ALA A 13 10.70 17.80 3.89
N MET A 14 11.30 16.79 3.27
CA MET A 14 10.93 16.41 1.92
C MET A 14 9.56 15.75 2.01
N VAL A 15 8.53 16.48 1.60
CA VAL A 15 7.16 15.97 1.61
C VAL A 15 7.09 14.88 0.55
N ILE A 16 7.10 13.63 1.00
CA ILE A 16 6.94 12.48 0.11
C ILE A 16 5.49 12.43 -0.36
N ASN A 17 5.29 12.84 -1.60
CA ASN A 17 4.01 12.87 -2.30
C ASN A 17 4.18 12.33 -3.73
N GLU A 18 3.10 12.34 -4.51
CA GLU A 18 3.16 11.85 -5.88
C GLU A 18 4.14 12.64 -6.75
N ALA A 19 4.22 13.97 -6.59
CA ALA A 19 5.15 14.80 -7.36
C ALA A 19 6.62 14.44 -7.09
N TYR A 20 6.96 14.11 -5.83
CA TYR A 20 8.27 13.56 -5.49
C TYR A 20 8.52 12.20 -6.17
N MET A 21 7.50 11.34 -6.25
CA MET A 21 7.64 10.02 -6.87
C MET A 21 7.70 10.07 -8.40
N GLU A 22 7.21 11.14 -9.04
CA GLU A 22 7.25 11.30 -10.49
C GLU A 22 8.68 11.40 -11.06
N GLN A 23 9.70 11.68 -10.25
CA GLN A 23 11.08 11.70 -10.74
C GLN A 23 11.67 10.31 -11.00
N PHE A 24 11.06 9.25 -10.46
CA PHE A 24 11.56 7.88 -10.58
C PHE A 24 11.08 7.22 -11.87
N THR A 25 11.89 6.29 -12.39
CA THR A 25 11.50 5.41 -13.51
C THR A 25 10.48 4.37 -13.08
N ASN A 26 9.80 3.72 -14.03
CA ASN A 26 8.81 2.68 -13.70
C ASN A 26 9.42 1.51 -12.93
N ASP A 27 10.64 1.08 -13.28
CA ASP A 27 11.34 0.00 -12.58
C ASP A 27 11.70 0.40 -11.14
N GLN A 28 12.14 1.64 -10.94
CA GLN A 28 12.42 2.18 -9.61
C GLN A 28 11.14 2.29 -8.75
N LEU A 29 10.01 2.70 -9.35
CA LEU A 29 8.72 2.73 -8.67
C LEU A 29 8.24 1.32 -8.30
N ALA A 30 8.37 0.37 -9.22
CA ALA A 30 8.02 -1.03 -8.99
C ALA A 30 8.87 -1.63 -7.86
N TYR A 31 10.18 -1.41 -7.91
CA TYR A 31 11.11 -1.87 -6.87
C TYR A 31 10.79 -1.26 -5.50
N LYS A 32 10.56 0.06 -5.44
CA LYS A 32 10.18 0.75 -4.19
C LYS A 32 8.87 0.23 -3.62
N ALA A 33 7.85 0.06 -4.46
CA ALA A 33 6.56 -0.47 -4.03
C ALA A 33 6.69 -1.91 -3.52
N TRP A 34 7.47 -2.76 -4.20
CA TRP A 34 7.69 -4.14 -3.81
C TRP A 34 8.45 -4.24 -2.48
N VAL A 35 9.66 -3.68 -2.40
CA VAL A 35 10.49 -3.77 -1.19
C VAL A 35 9.80 -3.15 0.02
N GLY A 36 9.11 -2.02 -0.16
CA GLY A 36 8.39 -1.41 0.94
C GLY A 36 7.20 -2.24 1.42
N THR A 37 6.51 -2.94 0.51
CA THR A 37 5.44 -3.87 0.91
C THR A 37 5.99 -5.10 1.63
N ASP A 38 7.14 -5.64 1.19
CA ASP A 38 7.80 -6.77 1.84
C ASP A 38 8.23 -6.41 3.27
N LEU A 39 8.89 -5.26 3.47
CA LEU A 39 9.29 -4.80 4.80
C LEU A 39 8.08 -4.61 5.74
N VAL A 40 6.98 -4.06 5.21
CA VAL A 40 5.75 -3.90 5.98
C VAL A 40 5.18 -5.26 6.38
N ALA A 41 5.20 -6.24 5.49
CA ALA A 41 4.75 -7.59 5.79
C ALA A 41 5.63 -8.24 6.86
N GLU A 42 6.96 -8.11 6.74
CA GLU A 42 7.91 -8.60 7.75
C GLU A 42 7.58 -8.04 9.13
N ILE A 43 7.36 -6.72 9.25
CA ILE A 43 7.06 -6.08 10.54
C ILE A 43 5.66 -6.45 11.05
N LEU A 44 4.64 -6.51 10.19
CA LEU A 44 3.25 -6.78 10.60
C LEU A 44 3.04 -8.23 11.05
N PHE A 45 3.79 -9.17 10.48
CA PHE A 45 3.65 -10.59 10.76
C PHE A 45 4.78 -11.15 11.65
N ASP A 46 5.67 -10.29 12.16
CA ASP A 46 6.65 -10.69 13.17
C ASP A 46 5.96 -10.85 14.54
N GLU A 47 6.16 -12.02 15.15
CA GLU A 47 5.63 -12.37 16.48
C GLU A 47 6.64 -12.10 17.60
N ALA A 48 7.82 -11.52 17.28
CA ALA A 48 8.85 -11.21 18.26
C ALA A 48 8.41 -10.12 19.27
N GLU A 49 8.94 -10.20 20.49
CA GLU A 49 8.75 -9.16 21.50
C GLU A 49 9.45 -7.85 21.05
N GLY A 50 8.72 -6.72 21.06
CA GLY A 50 9.28 -5.38 20.77
C GLY A 50 8.95 -4.81 19.38
N VAL A 51 8.16 -5.52 18.57
CA VAL A 51 7.72 -5.09 17.21
C VAL A 51 6.97 -3.75 17.22
N GLU A 52 6.35 -3.35 18.33
CA GLU A 52 5.65 -2.06 18.47
C GLU A 52 6.53 -0.85 18.14
N VAL A 53 7.84 -0.95 18.37
CA VAL A 53 8.80 0.12 18.04
C VAL A 53 8.96 0.27 16.53
N LEU A 54 8.84 -0.82 15.77
CA LEU A 54 8.98 -0.86 14.30
C LEU A 54 7.68 -0.51 13.57
N MET A 55 6.54 -0.45 14.27
CA MET A 55 5.24 -0.15 13.66
C MET A 55 5.17 1.25 13.04
N GLN A 56 5.93 2.22 13.56
CA GLN A 56 6.01 3.54 12.91
C GLN A 56 6.77 3.48 11.59
N ASP A 57 7.85 2.70 11.53
CA ASP A 57 8.63 2.50 10.31
C ASP A 57 7.78 1.77 9.26
N ALA A 58 7.03 0.74 9.67
CA ALA A 58 6.07 0.06 8.79
C ALA A 58 5.00 1.02 8.23
N ARG A 59 4.45 1.92 9.04
CA ARG A 59 3.46 2.90 8.55
C ARG A 59 4.07 3.86 7.53
N HIS A 60 5.29 4.33 7.79
CA HIS A 60 6.00 5.22 6.89
C HIS A 60 6.28 4.51 5.55
N GLU A 61 6.80 3.29 5.61
CA GLU A 61 7.12 2.52 4.42
C GLU A 61 5.87 2.13 3.63
N ALA A 62 4.78 1.77 4.31
CA ALA A 62 3.49 1.49 3.68
C ALA A 62 2.97 2.72 2.89
N ALA A 63 3.11 3.92 3.46
CA ALA A 63 2.74 5.15 2.78
C ALA A 63 3.59 5.40 1.53
N HIS A 64 4.90 5.16 1.61
CA HIS A 64 5.82 5.31 0.48
C HIS A 64 5.53 4.31 -0.63
N ALA A 65 5.39 3.04 -0.29
CA ALA A 65 5.07 1.97 -1.23
C ALA A 65 3.73 2.25 -1.93
N ALA A 66 2.72 2.71 -1.18
CA ALA A 66 1.41 3.06 -1.74
C ALA A 66 1.47 4.24 -2.72
N ILE A 67 2.24 5.29 -2.42
CA ILE A 67 2.39 6.43 -3.35
C ILE A 67 3.17 6.01 -4.60
N ALA A 68 4.26 5.25 -4.44
CA ALA A 68 5.02 4.73 -5.57
C ALA A 68 4.15 3.87 -6.50
N LEU A 69 3.34 2.97 -5.91
CA LEU A 69 2.42 2.12 -6.66
C LEU A 69 1.33 2.94 -7.37
N ARG A 70 0.75 3.97 -6.73
CA ARG A 70 -0.24 4.85 -7.36
C ARG A 70 0.31 5.55 -8.60
N VAL A 71 1.52 6.11 -8.50
CA VAL A 71 2.18 6.75 -9.64
C VAL A 71 2.45 5.74 -10.76
N LEU A 72 2.95 4.55 -10.43
CA LEU A 72 3.18 3.49 -11.40
C LEU A 72 1.88 3.04 -12.09
N VAL A 73 0.82 2.78 -11.33
CA VAL A 73 -0.50 2.38 -11.84
C VAL A 73 -1.04 3.44 -12.80
N ARG A 74 -0.98 4.71 -12.42
CA ARG A 74 -1.41 5.81 -13.29
C ARG A 74 -0.63 5.82 -14.59
N ARG A 75 0.70 5.66 -14.54
CA ARG A 75 1.56 5.64 -15.75
C ARG A 75 1.26 4.48 -16.67
N LEU A 76 1.05 3.29 -16.12
CA LEU A 76 0.83 2.07 -16.91
C LEU A 76 -0.57 2.01 -17.54
N THR A 77 -1.58 2.59 -16.88
CA THR A 77 -2.99 2.46 -17.27
C THR A 77 -3.58 3.73 -17.87
N GLY A 78 -2.97 4.89 -17.60
CA GLY A 78 -3.56 6.20 -17.87
C GLY A 78 -4.77 6.53 -16.98
N MET A 79 -5.11 5.68 -16.00
CA MET A 79 -6.27 5.83 -15.13
C MET A 79 -5.91 6.44 -13.78
N ASP A 80 -6.87 7.12 -13.16
CA ASP A 80 -6.78 7.48 -11.75
C ASP A 80 -6.73 6.21 -10.87
N PRO A 81 -5.71 6.03 -10.01
CA PRO A 81 -5.54 4.83 -9.20
C PRO A 81 -6.72 4.55 -8.25
N ASP A 82 -7.34 5.59 -7.69
CA ASP A 82 -8.47 5.42 -6.79
C ASP A 82 -9.74 4.99 -7.54
N ALA A 83 -9.97 5.52 -8.75
CA ALA A 83 -11.01 5.06 -9.65
C ALA A 83 -10.81 3.58 -10.05
N LEU A 84 -9.57 3.20 -10.37
CA LEU A 84 -9.24 1.81 -10.71
C LEU A 84 -9.50 0.87 -9.53
N ARG A 85 -9.06 1.24 -8.32
CA ARG A 85 -9.32 0.46 -7.10
C ARG A 85 -10.81 0.25 -6.86
N LYS A 86 -11.62 1.30 -7.03
CA LYS A 86 -13.09 1.21 -6.89
C LYS A 86 -13.68 0.24 -7.92
N ALA A 87 -13.27 0.32 -9.18
CA ALA A 87 -13.76 -0.56 -10.24
C ALA A 87 -13.40 -2.03 -9.98
N VAL A 88 -12.16 -2.30 -9.54
CA VAL A 88 -11.71 -3.65 -9.17
C VAL A 88 -12.51 -4.20 -8.00
N ASN A 89 -12.67 -3.42 -6.93
CA ASN A 89 -13.43 -3.83 -5.75
C ASN A 89 -14.92 -4.05 -6.08
N GLN A 90 -15.52 -3.19 -6.89
CA GLN A 90 -16.90 -3.33 -7.33
C GLN A 90 -17.10 -4.65 -8.07
N ARG A 91 -16.21 -4.95 -9.03
CA ARG A 91 -16.26 -6.21 -9.77
C ARG A 91 -16.07 -7.43 -8.87
N HIS A 92 -15.19 -7.33 -7.87
CA HIS A 92 -14.99 -8.39 -6.89
C HIS A 92 -16.25 -8.65 -6.05
N LEU A 93 -16.92 -7.59 -5.57
CA LEU A 93 -18.17 -7.69 -4.83
C LEU A 93 -19.30 -8.27 -5.68
N GLU A 94 -19.42 -7.85 -6.93
CA GLU A 94 -20.39 -8.41 -7.88
C GLU A 94 -20.19 -9.91 -8.08
N MET A 95 -18.95 -10.39 -8.20
CA MET A 95 -18.69 -11.83 -8.27
C MET A 95 -19.18 -12.55 -7.01
N LEU A 96 -18.92 -12.01 -5.82
CA LEU A 96 -19.33 -12.65 -4.55
C LEU A 96 -20.85 -12.69 -4.37
N VAL A 97 -21.57 -11.63 -4.79
CA VAL A 97 -23.04 -11.55 -4.70
C VAL A 97 -23.73 -12.41 -5.76
N LEU A 98 -23.12 -12.56 -6.93
CA LEU A 98 -23.63 -13.36 -8.05
C LEU A 98 -23.18 -14.83 -8.00
N GLN A 99 -22.40 -15.25 -7.00
CA GLN A 99 -22.20 -16.67 -6.75
C GLN A 99 -23.56 -17.28 -6.40
N PRO A 100 -24.04 -18.28 -7.16
CA PRO A 100 -25.26 -18.97 -6.79
C PRO A 100 -25.06 -19.51 -5.38
N GLU A 101 -26.01 -19.23 -4.49
CA GLU A 101 -26.05 -19.86 -3.17
C GLU A 101 -25.86 -21.35 -3.39
N THR A 102 -24.71 -21.88 -2.93
CA THR A 102 -24.48 -23.31 -2.86
C THR A 102 -25.74 -23.90 -2.22
N GLU A 103 -26.41 -24.80 -2.94
CA GLU A 103 -27.73 -25.36 -2.62
C GLU A 103 -27.96 -25.38 -1.10
N GLN A 104 -28.79 -24.47 -0.60
CA GLN A 104 -29.35 -24.64 0.74
C GLN A 104 -30.16 -25.93 0.67
N PHE A 105 -29.63 -27.00 1.29
CA PHE A 105 -30.38 -28.22 1.51
C PHE A 105 -31.74 -27.83 2.07
N PRO A 106 -32.85 -28.21 1.41
CA PRO A 106 -34.14 -27.72 1.81
C PRO A 106 -34.44 -28.30 3.20
N ALA A 107 -34.70 -27.42 4.16
CA ALA A 107 -34.89 -27.70 5.58
C ALA A 107 -36.21 -28.43 5.87
N TRP A 108 -36.51 -29.53 5.18
CA TRP A 108 -37.71 -30.35 5.40
C TRP A 108 -37.43 -31.80 5.78
N GLU A 109 -36.18 -32.17 6.09
CA GLU A 109 -35.90 -33.38 6.88
C GLU A 109 -36.06 -33.15 8.40
N THR A 110 -37.01 -32.33 8.82
CA THR A 110 -37.76 -32.63 10.05
C THR A 110 -38.88 -33.60 9.69
N LYS A 111 -38.53 -34.86 9.47
CA LYS A 111 -39.50 -35.96 9.43
C LYS A 111 -39.37 -36.81 10.69
N GLN A 112 -40.36 -36.56 11.56
CA GLN A 112 -41.05 -37.45 12.51
C GLN A 112 -40.29 -37.96 13.73
#